data_AF-A0AAE0AG55-F1
#
_entry.id   AF-A0AAE0AG55-F1
#
_cell.length_a   1.000
_cell.length_b   1.000
_cell.length_c   1.000
_cell.angle_alpha   90.00
_cell.angle_beta   90.00
_cell.angle_gamma   90.00
#
_symmetry.space_group_name_H-M   'P 1'
#
loop_
_entity.id
_entity.type
_entity.pdbx_description
1 polymer ?
#
loop_
_entity_poly.entity_id
_entity_poly.type
_entity_poly.pdbx_seq_one_letter_code
_entity_poly.pdbx_strand_id
1 'polypeptide(L)'
;MFRIASGYSAPVAETIAVLRGYQLEVDSGLLPVVVETDAFNVVKQVNLRIISNTEIENVICDIQHLVRSVNVPRKANVVAHGLAQMNMSITEDHFWIQEVRLYMERIVWNDLSD
;
A
#
# COMPACT_ATOMS: atom_id res chain seq x y z
N MET A 1 11.80 -5.19 -7.43
CA MET A 1 11.38 -4.35 -8.59
C MET A 1 9.88 -4.12 -8.47
N PHE A 2 9.45 -2.87 -8.30
CA PHE A 2 8.02 -2.53 -8.16
C PHE A 2 7.42 -2.19 -9.52
N ARG A 3 6.38 -2.92 -9.95
CA ARG A 3 5.55 -2.55 -11.11
C ARG A 3 4.33 -1.79 -10.61
N ILE A 4 4.16 -0.58 -11.12
CA ILE A 4 2.97 0.24 -10.86
C ILE A 4 2.17 0.25 -12.16
N ALA A 5 1.07 -0.50 -12.21
CA ALA A 5 0.22 -0.59 -13.39
C ALA A 5 -0.89 0.47 -13.34
N SER A 6 -1.05 1.22 -14.43
CA SER A 6 -2.13 2.21 -14.58
C SER A 6 -3.47 1.52 -14.93
N GLY A 7 -4.59 2.06 -14.45
CA GLY A 7 -5.95 1.62 -14.87
C GLY A 7 -6.74 0.78 -13.85
N TYR A 8 -6.21 0.56 -12.64
CA TYR A 8 -6.97 -0.07 -11.56
C TYR A 8 -7.99 0.88 -10.93
N SER A 9 -9.13 0.35 -10.48
CA SER A 9 -10.04 1.09 -9.60
C SER A 9 -9.34 1.38 -8.26
N ALA A 10 -9.74 2.45 -7.56
CA ALA A 10 -9.12 2.83 -6.28
C ALA A 10 -9.09 1.67 -5.25
N PRO A 11 -10.17 0.87 -5.07
CA PRO A 11 -10.12 -0.26 -4.13
C PRO A 11 -9.11 -1.34 -4.51
N VAL A 12 -8.96 -1.63 -5.82
CA VAL A 12 -7.98 -2.59 -6.33
C VAL A 12 -6.56 -2.07 -6.09
N ALA A 13 -6.31 -0.79 -6.40
CA ALA A 13 -5.01 -0.16 -6.18
C ALA A 13 -4.62 -0.15 -4.69
N GLU A 14 -5.55 0.19 -3.80
CA GLU A 14 -5.34 0.15 -2.34
C GLU A 14 -4.98 -1.26 -1.85
N THR A 15 -5.69 -2.28 -2.34
CA THR A 15 -5.44 -3.66 -1.92
C THR A 15 -4.10 -4.17 -2.44
N ILE A 16 -3.76 -3.88 -3.71
CA ILE A 16 -2.46 -4.22 -4.28
C ILE A 16 -1.34 -3.52 -3.51
N ALA A 17 -1.52 -2.25 -3.13
CA ALA A 17 -0.53 -1.53 -2.35
C ALA A 17 -0.26 -2.20 -0.99
N VAL A 18 -1.30 -2.65 -0.28
CA VAL A 18 -1.17 -3.40 0.97
C VAL A 18 -0.43 -4.73 0.76
N LEU A 19 -0.80 -5.51 -0.26
CA LEU A 19 -0.12 -6.79 -0.57
C LEU A 19 1.37 -6.56 -0.88
N ARG A 20 1.68 -5.57 -1.72
CA ARG A 20 3.06 -5.27 -2.14
C ARG A 20 3.91 -4.73 -1.00
N GLY A 21 3.33 -3.88 -0.14
CA GLY A 21 3.98 -3.39 1.07
C GLY A 21 4.38 -4.56 1.97
N TYR A 22 3.45 -5.49 2.20
CA TYR A 22 3.77 -6.68 3.00
C TYR A 22 4.83 -7.58 2.37
N GLN A 23 4.73 -7.89 1.08
CA GLN A 23 5.72 -8.71 0.38
C GLN A 23 7.13 -8.13 0.52
N LEU A 24 7.25 -6.80 0.45
CA LEU A 24 8.52 -6.11 0.68
C LEU A 24 9.06 -6.33 2.10
N GLU A 25 8.20 -6.24 3.11
CA GLU A 25 8.59 -6.42 4.51
C GLU A 25 9.03 -7.85 4.79
N VAL A 26 8.34 -8.85 4.22
CA VAL A 26 8.75 -10.26 4.26
C VAL A 26 10.11 -10.45 3.60
N ASP A 27 10.28 -9.96 2.37
CA ASP A 27 11.54 -10.08 1.62
C ASP A 27 12.70 -9.37 2.34
N SER A 28 12.39 -8.35 3.15
CA SER A 28 13.35 -7.60 3.97
C SER A 28 13.60 -8.23 5.35
N GLY A 29 12.88 -9.30 5.71
CA GLY A 29 12.99 -9.97 7.01
C GLY A 29 12.40 -9.18 8.19
N LEU A 30 11.53 -8.20 7.93
CA LEU A 30 10.96 -7.27 8.91
C LEU A 30 9.67 -7.82 9.55
N LEU A 31 9.72 -9.05 10.08
CA LEU A 31 8.58 -9.69 10.73
C LEU A 31 8.76 -9.76 12.26
N PRO A 32 7.69 -9.60 13.06
CA PRO A 32 6.29 -9.39 12.66
C PRO A 32 5.99 -7.94 12.25
N VAL A 33 4.94 -7.74 11.44
CA VAL A 33 4.59 -6.41 10.92
C VAL A 33 3.10 -6.07 11.05
N VAL A 34 2.84 -4.77 11.17
CA VAL A 34 1.50 -4.18 11.20
C VAL A 34 1.40 -3.19 10.05
N VAL A 35 0.43 -3.39 9.16
CA VAL A 35 0.21 -2.46 8.05
C VAL A 35 -0.76 -1.37 8.46
N GLU A 36 -0.30 -0.13 8.43
CA GLU A 36 -1.12 1.06 8.63
C GLU A 36 -1.59 1.60 7.28
N THR A 37 -2.90 1.81 7.13
CA THR A 37 -3.48 2.31 5.87
C THR A 37 -4.77 3.09 6.12
N ASP A 38 -5.08 4.08 5.28
CA ASP A 38 -6.36 4.80 5.28
C ASP A 38 -7.46 4.09 4.45
N ALA A 39 -7.13 2.93 3.88
CA ALA A 39 -8.05 2.09 3.11
C ALA A 39 -8.97 1.26 4.02
N PHE A 40 -9.93 1.91 4.69
CA PHE A 40 -10.85 1.28 5.65
C PHE A 40 -11.51 -0.01 5.14
N ASN A 41 -11.93 -0.01 3.87
CA ASN A 41 -12.58 -1.17 3.25
C ASN A 41 -11.63 -2.37 3.09
N VAL A 42 -10.35 -2.12 2.82
CA VAL A 42 -9.32 -3.17 2.74
C VAL A 42 -9.04 -3.72 4.13
N VAL A 43 -8.83 -2.85 5.12
CA VAL A 43 -8.62 -3.25 6.53
C VAL A 43 -9.79 -4.10 7.04
N LYS A 44 -11.02 -3.68 6.75
CA LYS A 44 -12.23 -4.42 7.14
C LYS A 44 -12.26 -5.81 6.51
N GLN A 45 -11.98 -5.93 5.20
CA GLN A 45 -12.00 -7.21 4.51
C GLN A 45 -10.89 -8.16 4.96
N VAL A 46 -9.68 -7.63 5.19
CA VAL A 46 -8.55 -8.40 5.72
C VAL A 46 -8.83 -8.87 7.14
N ASN A 47 -9.25 -7.98 8.05
CA ASN A 47 -9.41 -8.35 9.45
C ASN A 47 -10.65 -9.24 9.71
N LEU A 48 -11.75 -9.03 8.99
CA LEU A 48 -12.99 -9.81 9.18
C LEU A 48 -13.02 -11.11 8.37
N ARG A 49 -11.98 -11.39 7.58
CA ARG A 49 -11.94 -12.54 6.67
C ARG A 49 -13.16 -12.61 5.74
N ILE A 50 -13.66 -11.44 5.33
CA ILE A 50 -14.84 -11.37 4.45
C ILE A 50 -14.37 -11.69 3.04
N ILE A 51 -14.77 -12.85 2.56
CA ILE A 51 -14.58 -13.28 1.19
C ILE A 51 -15.70 -12.67 0.36
N SER A 52 -15.35 -11.81 -0.60
CA SER A 52 -16.30 -11.22 -1.54
C SER A 52 -15.97 -11.74 -2.95
N ASN A 53 -16.98 -12.05 -3.77
CA ASN A 53 -16.82 -12.48 -5.18
C ASN A 53 -16.37 -11.31 -6.09
N THR A 54 -15.34 -10.56 -5.68
CA THR A 54 -14.84 -9.39 -6.41
C THR A 54 -13.44 -9.68 -6.95
N GLU A 55 -12.99 -8.87 -7.92
CA GLU A 55 -11.66 -8.98 -8.53
C GLU A 55 -10.48 -8.90 -7.53
N ILE A 56 -10.77 -8.52 -6.28
CA ILE A 56 -9.82 -8.27 -5.19
C ILE A 56 -9.68 -9.51 -4.28
N GLU A 57 -10.54 -10.52 -4.42
CA GLU A 57 -10.64 -11.69 -3.53
C GLU A 57 -9.32 -12.44 -3.35
N ASN A 58 -8.66 -12.79 -4.46
CA ASN A 58 -7.40 -13.54 -4.43
C ASN A 58 -6.32 -12.76 -3.65
N VAL A 59 -6.26 -11.45 -3.85
CA VAL A 59 -5.29 -10.55 -3.20
C VAL A 59 -5.58 -10.45 -1.70
N ILE A 60 -6.85 -10.35 -1.32
CA ILE A 60 -7.26 -10.29 0.09
C ILE A 60 -6.99 -11.62 0.81
N CYS A 61 -7.29 -12.76 0.18
CA CYS A 61 -7.02 -14.09 0.73
C CYS A 61 -5.52 -14.28 1.03
N ASP A 62 -4.65 -13.78 0.15
CA ASP A 62 -3.20 -13.79 0.38
C ASP A 62 -2.83 -12.95 1.61
N ILE A 63 -3.33 -11.71 1.73
CA ILE A 63 -3.02 -10.80 2.86
C ILE A 63 -3.56 -11.34 4.20
N GLN A 64 -4.75 -11.95 4.21
CA GLN A 64 -5.45 -12.38 5.44
C GLN A 64 -4.69 -13.38 6.30
N HIS A 65 -3.82 -14.18 5.69
CA HIS A 65 -3.02 -15.19 6.40
C HIS A 65 -1.69 -14.63 6.92
N LEU A 66 -1.36 -13.40 6.52
CA LEU A 66 -0.01 -12.88 6.53
C LEU A 66 0.16 -11.66 7.45
N VAL A 67 -0.90 -10.86 7.67
CA VAL A 67 -0.78 -9.53 8.28
C VAL A 67 -1.96 -9.15 9.17
N ARG A 68 -1.66 -8.38 10.22
CA ARG A 68 -2.63 -7.53 10.92
C ARG A 68 -2.62 -6.13 10.31
N SER A 69 -3.77 -5.65 9.83
CA SER A 69 -3.89 -4.29 9.27
C SER A 69 -4.64 -3.36 10.24
N VAL A 70 -4.19 -2.11 10.34
CA VAL A 70 -4.80 -1.06 11.17
C VAL A 70 -5.24 0.10 10.28
N ASN A 71 -6.48 0.53 10.47
CA ASN A 71 -7.00 1.70 9.77
C ASN A 71 -6.52 2.97 10.47
N VAL A 72 -5.79 3.82 9.76
CA VAL A 72 -5.32 5.12 10.25
C VAL A 72 -6.03 6.26 9.53
N PRO A 73 -6.19 7.44 10.14
CA PRO A 73 -6.68 8.62 9.42
C PRO A 73 -5.76 8.95 8.25
N ARG A 74 -6.30 9.47 7.14
CA ARG A 74 -5.49 9.91 5.98
C ARG A 74 -4.37 10.90 6.32
N LYS A 75 -4.54 11.70 7.38
CA LYS A 75 -3.51 12.60 7.90
C LYS A 75 -2.28 11.89 8.49
N ALA A 76 -2.43 10.62 8.88
CA ALA A 76 -1.36 9.75 9.36
C ALA A 76 -0.84 8.82 8.25
N ASN A 77 -1.34 8.96 7.01
CA ASN A 77 -0.89 8.18 5.84
C ASN A 77 -0.33 9.10 4.75
N VAL A 78 0.33 10.21 5.13
CA VAL A 78 0.73 11.28 4.21
C VAL A 78 1.79 10.85 3.21
N VAL A 79 2.72 9.97 3.61
CA VAL A 79 3.77 9.43 2.73
C VAL A 79 3.16 8.58 1.62
N ALA A 80 2.32 7.59 1.97
CA ALA A 80 1.68 6.74 0.98
C ALA A 80 0.70 7.53 0.10
N HIS A 81 0.02 8.52 0.69
CA HIS A 81 -0.84 9.42 -0.07
C HIS A 81 -0.04 10.23 -1.12
N GLY A 82 1.11 10.79 -0.74
CA GLY A 82 2.01 11.50 -1.64
C GLY A 82 2.52 10.62 -2.79
N LEU A 83 2.88 9.37 -2.49
CA LEU A 83 3.26 8.38 -3.51
C LEU A 83 2.11 8.09 -4.49
N ALA A 84 0.90 7.88 -3.97
CA ALA A 84 -0.27 7.62 -4.80
C ALA A 84 -0.58 8.80 -5.73
N GLN A 85 -0.53 10.04 -5.21
CA GLN A 85 -0.75 11.26 -6.01
C GLN A 85 0.30 11.46 -7.09
N MET A 86 1.57 11.18 -6.79
CA MET A 86 2.65 11.27 -7.77
C MET A 86 2.37 10.34 -8.96
N ASN A 87 1.90 9.13 -8.68
CA ASN A 87 1.59 8.13 -9.70
C ASN A 87 0.32 8.41 -10.50
N MET A 88 -0.60 9.25 -10.02
CA MET A 88 -1.80 9.62 -10.79
C MET A 88 -1.47 10.40 -12.07
N SER A 89 -0.31 11.07 -12.11
CA SER A 89 0.14 11.83 -13.28
C SER A 89 0.91 10.97 -14.31
N ILE A 90 1.11 9.69 -14.01
CA ILE A 90 1.90 8.77 -14.81
C ILE A 90 0.97 7.96 -15.72
N THR A 91 1.16 8.09 -17.03
CA THR A 91 0.34 7.41 -18.06
C THR A 91 0.96 6.11 -18.59
N GLU A 92 2.16 5.75 -18.13
CA GLU A 92 2.94 4.60 -18.59
C GLU A 92 3.48 3.81 -17.39
N ASP A 93 3.73 2.51 -17.52
CA ASP A 93 4.30 1.71 -16.45
C ASP A 93 5.69 2.22 -16.06
N HIS A 94 5.87 2.57 -14.79
CA HIS A 94 7.15 3.02 -14.24
C HIS A 94 7.68 1.99 -13.23
N PHE A 95 9.01 1.82 -13.22
CA PHE A 95 9.71 0.92 -12.31
C PHE A 95 10.63 1.72 -11.39
N TRP A 96 10.49 1.48 -10.09
CA TRP A 96 11.39 2.08 -9.10
C TRP A 96 12.69 1.27 -9.03
N ILE A 97 13.79 1.86 -9.48
CA ILE A 97 15.15 1.32 -9.41
C ILE A 97 15.95 2.22 -8.48
N GLN A 98 15.94 1.86 -7.19
CA GLN A 98 16.93 2.22 -6.17
C GLN A 98 16.94 3.63 -5.56
N GLU A 99 16.70 4.74 -6.28
CA GLU A 99 16.76 6.08 -5.66
C GLU A 99 15.38 6.67 -5.33
N VAL A 100 15.21 7.10 -4.09
CA VAL A 100 14.03 7.87 -3.67
C VAL A 100 14.12 9.25 -4.31
N ARG A 101 13.13 9.64 -5.12
CA ARG A 101 13.13 11.00 -5.69
C ARG A 101 13.16 12.01 -4.54
N LEU A 102 13.96 13.08 -4.67
CA LEU A 102 14.12 14.15 -3.66
C LEU A 102 12.80 14.65 -3.03
N TYR A 103 11.71 14.67 -3.81
CA TYR A 103 10.38 15.01 -3.33
C TYR A 103 9.85 14.04 -2.26
N MET A 104 10.04 12.74 -2.46
CA MET A 104 9.61 11.70 -1.53
C MET A 104 10.45 11.71 -0.25
N GLU A 105 11.75 11.94 -0.36
CA GLU A 105 12.61 12.12 0.83
C GLU A 105 12.09 13.26 1.71
N ARG A 106 11.70 14.38 1.10
CA ARG A 106 11.14 15.52 1.83
C ARG A 106 9.84 15.19 2.56
N ILE A 107 8.93 14.44 1.94
CA ILE A 107 7.67 14.04 2.60
C ILE A 107 7.97 13.12 3.78
N VAL A 108 8.84 12.12 3.59
CA VAL A 108 9.24 11.19 4.66
C VAL A 108 9.91 11.93 5.80
N TRP A 109 10.84 12.84 5.50
CA TRP A 109 11.54 13.63 6.52
C TRP A 109 10.61 14.50 7.35
N ASN A 110 9.60 15.11 6.72
CA ASN A 110 8.62 15.91 7.44
C ASN A 110 7.76 15.04 8.36
N ASP A 111 7.32 13.87 7.89
CA ASP A 111 6.52 12.92 8.67
C ASP A 111 7.28 12.37 9.88
N LEU A 112 8.58 12.13 9.74
CA LEU A 112 9.46 11.69 10.85
C LEU A 112 9.79 12.79 11.86
N SER A 113 9.49 14.06 11.55
CA SER A 113 9.82 15.22 12.40
C SER A 113 8.67 15.69 13.28
N ASP A 114 7.46 15.15 13.06
CA ASP A 114 6.23 15.39 13.85
C ASP A 114 6.10 14.37 15.01
#